data_AF-A0A503H694-F1
#
_entry.id   AF-A0A503H694-F1
#
_cell.length_a   1.000
_cell.length_b   1.000
_cell.length_c   1.000
_cell.angle_alpha   90.00
_cell.angle_beta   90.00
_cell.angle_gamma   90.00
#
_symmetry.space_group_name_H-M   'P 1'
#
loop_
_entity.id
_entity.type
_entity.pdbx_description
1 polymer ?
#
loop_
_entity_poly.entity_id
_entity_poly.type
_entity_poly.pdbx_seq_one_letter_code
_entity_poly.pdbx_strand_id
1 'polypeptide(L)'
;MRRAVRRRVYVCPRRKADAPIPEFTREFAVEASAARVTGVGSVNQVLSRAPQGVVPRLDGRQILPLPASATGRPNGRTDAPAGASEILFVDPSVSDLGTILANLRPGVEAILLDAKRPAARQMALALEGRDGLDAVHVIAHGAPGHVNFAAGEWSAATLDDDGADLAAIGQALGAGGELLLWSCNAGAGAAGSNFIDALSCATGTPVAAANDLVGSPTLGGDWKLNVKTTKHAAARPPLTRGGIMSYAAVLAAIEITVSGLVPSGLAAGSTTYFVVDRDHGSIVGNISLPNMANRAFRITVKVPGGSTGLDVGVFDEAGKFTSAGFTVDVPAPPSGAVGQRG
;
A
#
# COMPACT_ATOMS: atom_id res chain seq x y z
N MET A 1 4.00 -2.35 -42.10
CA MET A 1 2.79 -1.96 -41.33
C MET A 1 3.18 -1.66 -39.89
N ARG A 2 3.17 -0.39 -39.47
CA ARG A 2 3.41 0.00 -38.06
C ARG A 2 2.06 0.00 -37.33
N ARG A 3 1.88 -0.88 -36.35
CA ARG A 3 0.69 -0.92 -35.48
C ARG A 3 0.70 0.33 -34.60
N ALA A 4 -0.33 1.17 -34.72
CA ALA A 4 -0.53 2.32 -33.84
C ALA A 4 -0.87 1.83 -32.42
N VAL A 5 -0.01 2.14 -31.45
CA VAL A 5 -0.30 1.98 -30.03
C VAL A 5 -1.35 3.05 -29.68
N ARG A 6 -2.60 2.64 -29.45
CA ARG A 6 -3.63 3.55 -28.95
C ARG A 6 -3.28 3.94 -27.52
N ARG A 7 -2.81 5.17 -27.32
CA ARG A 7 -2.69 5.77 -25.98
C ARG A 7 -4.09 6.01 -25.43
N ARG A 8 -4.52 5.23 -24.42
CA ARG A 8 -5.65 5.62 -23.57
C ARG A 8 -5.16 6.80 -22.73
N VAL A 9 -5.63 8.00 -23.07
CA VAL A 9 -5.53 9.16 -22.18
C VAL A 9 -6.68 9.02 -21.20
N TYR A 10 -6.39 8.89 -19.91
CA TYR A 10 -7.43 8.89 -18.87
C TYR A 10 -8.01 10.30 -18.76
N VAL A 11 -9.21 10.48 -19.29
CA VAL A 11 -10.00 11.69 -19.06
C VAL A 11 -10.98 11.36 -17.94
N CYS A 12 -10.79 11.97 -16.76
CA CYS A 12 -11.75 11.91 -15.66
C CYS A 12 -13.17 12.14 -16.22
N PRO A 13 -14.12 11.19 -16.12
CA PRO A 13 -15.50 11.52 -16.38
C PRO A 13 -15.89 12.62 -15.39
N ARG A 14 -16.33 13.79 -15.90
CA ARG A 14 -16.80 14.88 -15.04
C ARG A 14 -17.87 14.30 -14.11
N ARG A 15 -17.72 14.49 -12.80
CA ARG A 15 -18.80 14.20 -11.84
C ARG A 15 -20.04 14.95 -12.35
N LYS A 16 -21.09 14.22 -12.74
CA LYS A 16 -22.42 14.82 -12.77
C LYS A 16 -22.74 15.14 -11.32
N ALA A 17 -22.81 16.43 -10.99
CA ALA A 17 -23.49 16.87 -9.80
C ALA A 17 -24.95 16.35 -9.89
N ASP A 18 -25.43 15.80 -8.78
CA ASP A 18 -26.81 15.36 -8.55
C ASP A 18 -27.32 14.20 -9.43
N ALA A 19 -27.05 12.97 -8.98
CA ALA A 19 -27.90 11.82 -9.25
C ALA A 19 -28.23 11.13 -7.92
N PRO A 20 -29.52 10.85 -7.63
CA PRO A 20 -29.93 10.28 -6.34
C PRO A 20 -29.42 8.85 -6.18
N ILE A 21 -29.10 8.52 -4.93
CA ILE A 21 -28.65 7.20 -4.46
C ILE A 21 -29.72 6.16 -4.83
N PRO A 22 -29.42 5.09 -5.58
CA PRO A 22 -30.38 4.00 -5.77
C PRO A 22 -30.49 3.20 -4.46
N GLU A 23 -31.72 3.13 -3.96
CA GLU A 23 -32.14 2.36 -2.79
C GLU A 23 -31.95 0.86 -3.06
N PHE A 24 -31.03 0.22 -2.32
CA PHE A 24 -30.79 -1.22 -2.37
C PHE A 24 -31.97 -1.97 -1.73
N THR A 25 -32.86 -2.54 -2.54
CA THR A 25 -33.74 -3.62 -2.09
C THR A 25 -32.98 -4.95 -2.18
N ARG A 26 -32.83 -5.58 -1.01
CA ARG A 26 -32.25 -6.91 -0.84
C ARG A 26 -33.21 -7.97 -1.36
N GLU A 27 -32.73 -8.80 -2.28
CA GLU A 27 -33.31 -10.13 -2.52
C GLU A 27 -32.15 -11.14 -2.58
N PHE A 28 -31.88 -11.78 -1.45
CA PHE A 28 -31.01 -12.96 -1.39
C PHE A 28 -31.90 -14.20 -1.48
N ALA A 29 -31.92 -14.85 -2.64
CA ALA A 29 -32.40 -16.21 -2.76
C ALA A 29 -31.29 -17.15 -2.26
N VAL A 30 -31.55 -17.82 -1.14
CA VAL A 30 -30.73 -18.92 -0.61
C VAL A 30 -31.30 -20.22 -1.18
N GLU A 31 -30.58 -20.86 -2.10
CA GLU A 31 -30.84 -22.26 -2.44
C GLU A 31 -30.20 -23.16 -1.37
N ALA A 32 -31.06 -23.75 -0.54
CA ALA A 32 -30.71 -24.79 0.41
C ALA A 32 -30.69 -26.16 -0.29
N SER A 33 -29.52 -26.77 -0.40
CA SER A 33 -29.40 -28.19 -0.73
C SER A 33 -29.49 -29.02 0.55
N ALA A 34 -30.49 -29.91 0.59
CA ALA A 34 -30.83 -30.76 1.71
C ALA A 34 -29.96 -32.03 1.74
N ALA A 35 -29.32 -32.30 2.87
CA ALA A 35 -28.85 -33.63 3.25
C ALA A 35 -29.31 -33.92 4.70
N ARG A 36 -30.24 -34.88 4.83
CA ARG A 36 -30.65 -35.59 6.05
C ARG A 36 -29.85 -36.91 6.10
N VAL A 37 -29.55 -37.62 7.19
CA VAL A 37 -29.75 -37.63 8.66
C VAL A 37 -28.83 -38.78 9.17
N THR A 38 -28.27 -38.78 10.39
CA THR A 38 -28.59 -39.73 11.49
C THR A 38 -27.55 -39.64 12.63
N GLY A 39 -27.99 -39.82 13.88
CA GLY A 39 -27.16 -40.10 15.08
C GLY A 39 -27.26 -39.02 16.16
N VAL A 40 -28.35 -38.94 16.94
CA VAL A 40 -28.63 -39.63 18.23
C VAL A 40 -27.47 -39.55 19.23
N GLY A 41 -27.67 -38.78 20.29
CA GLY A 41 -26.77 -38.72 21.46
C GLY A 41 -27.20 -37.63 22.44
N SER A 42 -28.24 -37.91 23.23
CA SER A 42 -28.71 -37.07 24.33
C SER A 42 -27.83 -37.25 25.56
N VAL A 43 -27.42 -36.18 26.24
CA VAL A 43 -27.27 -36.15 27.70
C VAL A 43 -27.62 -34.77 28.25
N ASN A 44 -28.22 -34.79 29.42
CA ASN A 44 -29.06 -33.78 30.06
C ASN A 44 -28.33 -33.12 31.24
N GLN A 45 -28.74 -31.89 31.58
CA GLN A 45 -28.63 -31.20 32.90
C GLN A 45 -27.20 -30.80 33.38
N VAL A 46 -26.96 -29.70 34.09
CA VAL A 46 -27.58 -29.27 35.37
C VAL A 46 -27.43 -27.75 35.59
N LEU A 47 -28.47 -27.17 36.21
CA LEU A 47 -28.60 -25.80 36.74
C LEU A 47 -27.66 -25.51 37.92
N SER A 48 -27.19 -24.26 38.06
CA SER A 48 -26.95 -23.57 39.35
C SER A 48 -26.83 -22.06 39.09
N ARG A 49 -27.90 -21.28 39.30
CA ARG A 49 -28.21 -20.44 40.50
C ARG A 49 -27.19 -19.33 40.81
N ALA A 50 -27.72 -18.10 40.76
CA ALA A 50 -27.14 -16.82 41.18
C ALA A 50 -26.91 -16.73 42.71
N PRO A 51 -26.35 -15.61 43.20
CA PRO A 51 -27.27 -14.61 43.74
C PRO A 51 -26.95 -13.15 43.34
N GLN A 52 -27.99 -12.34 43.51
CA GLN A 52 -28.04 -10.91 43.30
C GLN A 52 -27.31 -10.11 44.37
N GLY A 53 -26.91 -8.87 44.04
CA GLY A 53 -26.42 -7.90 45.01
C GLY A 53 -26.40 -6.46 44.50
N VAL A 54 -27.48 -5.73 44.84
CA VAL A 54 -27.52 -4.31 45.21
C VAL A 54 -27.33 -3.23 44.12
N VAL A 55 -28.46 -2.60 43.78
CA VAL A 55 -28.58 -1.24 43.23
C VAL A 55 -28.72 -0.21 44.36
N PRO A 56 -28.23 1.03 44.17
CA PRO A 56 -28.83 2.20 44.81
C PRO A 56 -29.42 3.17 43.77
N ARG A 57 -30.76 3.29 43.79
CA ARG A 57 -31.54 4.52 43.55
C ARG A 57 -31.72 5.17 44.94
N LEU A 58 -31.77 6.46 45.21
CA LEU A 58 -32.09 7.73 44.53
C LEU A 58 -31.44 8.83 45.40
N ASP A 59 -31.15 10.03 44.87
CA ASP A 59 -31.87 11.19 45.42
C ASP A 59 -31.83 12.43 44.51
N GLY A 60 -33.01 13.01 44.32
CA GLY A 60 -33.24 14.21 43.54
C GLY A 60 -32.83 15.46 44.31
N ARG A 61 -31.95 16.27 43.72
CA ARG A 61 -31.90 17.71 43.98
C ARG A 61 -31.82 18.49 42.67
N GLN A 62 -32.90 19.20 42.42
CA GLN A 62 -33.03 20.37 41.55
C GLN A 62 -31.73 21.18 41.46
N ILE A 63 -31.19 21.32 40.24
CA ILE A 63 -30.22 22.36 39.92
C ILE A 63 -30.97 23.39 39.09
N LEU A 64 -31.17 24.58 39.68
CA LEU A 64 -31.76 25.74 39.02
C LEU A 64 -30.94 26.14 37.78
N PRO A 65 -31.59 26.62 36.69
CA PRO A 65 -30.88 27.12 35.52
C PRO A 65 -30.12 28.41 35.87
N LEU A 66 -28.82 28.44 35.59
CA LEU A 66 -28.02 29.67 35.65
C LEU A 66 -28.48 30.67 34.55
N PRO A 67 -28.43 31.99 34.83
CA PRO A 67 -29.02 33.01 33.99
C PRO A 67 -28.31 33.18 32.64
N ALA A 68 -29.11 33.41 31.60
CA ALA A 68 -28.66 33.83 30.28
C ALA A 68 -28.12 35.26 30.32
N SER A 69 -26.79 35.41 30.35
CA SER A 69 -26.07 36.63 29.94
C SER A 69 -24.57 36.34 29.85
N ALA A 70 -24.12 35.85 28.70
CA ALA A 70 -22.73 35.99 28.22
C ALA A 70 -22.66 35.67 26.72
N THR A 71 -23.02 36.64 25.89
CA THR A 71 -22.67 36.68 24.48
C THR A 71 -21.15 36.86 24.35
N GLY A 72 -20.47 35.89 23.75
CA GLY A 72 -19.06 36.01 23.38
C GLY A 72 -18.46 34.69 22.93
N ARG A 73 -18.45 34.44 21.62
CA ARG A 73 -17.59 33.44 20.98
C ARG A 73 -16.13 33.91 21.08
N PRO A 74 -15.23 33.06 21.61
CA PRO A 74 -13.96 32.86 20.94
C PRO A 74 -13.83 31.38 20.54
N ASN A 75 -13.49 31.15 19.28
CA ASN A 75 -13.06 29.85 18.78
C ASN A 75 -11.83 29.38 19.57
N GLY A 76 -12.04 28.49 20.54
CA GLY A 76 -10.98 27.68 21.13
C GLY A 76 -11.31 26.23 20.85
N ARG A 77 -10.64 25.63 19.85
CA ARG A 77 -10.50 24.16 19.82
C ARG A 77 -9.69 23.83 21.08
N THR A 78 -10.39 23.37 22.10
CA THR A 78 -9.79 22.70 23.26
C THR A 78 -9.07 21.45 22.76
N ASP A 79 -7.81 21.34 23.18
CA ASP A 79 -6.88 20.24 22.91
C ASP A 79 -7.48 18.89 23.34
N ALA A 80 -8.15 18.22 22.42
CA ALA A 80 -8.11 16.77 22.36
C ALA A 80 -6.71 16.39 21.83
N PRO A 81 -6.09 15.29 22.27
CA PRO A 81 -4.86 14.82 21.62
C PRO A 81 -5.18 14.67 20.14
N ALA A 82 -4.57 15.51 19.31
CA ALA A 82 -4.85 15.53 17.89
C ALA A 82 -4.58 14.12 17.37
N GLY A 83 -5.65 13.40 16.98
CA GLY A 83 -5.52 12.15 16.25
C GLY A 83 -4.60 12.39 15.05
N ALA A 84 -3.88 11.36 14.62
CA ALA A 84 -2.99 11.48 13.46
C ALA A 84 -3.78 12.08 12.29
N SER A 85 -3.33 13.25 11.80
CA SER A 85 -3.96 13.90 10.66
C SER A 85 -3.41 13.36 9.34
N GLU A 86 -2.34 12.59 9.40
CA GLU A 86 -1.69 11.94 8.27
C GLU A 86 -1.51 10.45 8.57
N ILE A 87 -1.65 9.61 7.55
CA ILE A 87 -1.40 8.17 7.66
C ILE A 87 -0.42 7.71 6.59
N LEU A 88 0.52 6.86 6.96
CA LEU A 88 1.54 6.29 6.10
C LEU A 88 1.30 4.80 5.94
N PHE A 89 1.13 4.34 4.70
CA PHE A 89 1.20 2.94 4.35
C PHE A 89 2.58 2.61 3.81
N VAL A 90 3.21 1.58 4.37
CA VAL A 90 4.55 1.13 3.98
C VAL A 90 4.45 -0.27 3.41
N ASP A 91 4.93 -0.45 2.18
CA ASP A 91 5.13 -1.77 1.61
C ASP A 91 6.29 -2.48 2.31
N PRO A 92 6.15 -3.75 2.74
CA PRO A 92 7.20 -4.45 3.48
C PRO A 92 8.43 -4.81 2.63
N SER A 93 8.40 -4.66 1.31
CA SER A 93 9.58 -4.91 0.46
C SER A 93 10.58 -3.76 0.45
N VAL A 94 10.23 -2.59 1.02
CA VAL A 94 11.16 -1.46 1.05
C VAL A 94 12.35 -1.70 1.98
N SER A 95 13.52 -1.31 1.51
CA SER A 95 14.76 -1.37 2.29
C SER A 95 14.69 -0.47 3.52
N ASP A 96 15.47 -0.78 4.56
CA ASP A 96 15.64 0.06 5.76
C ASP A 96 14.30 0.46 6.44
N LEU A 97 13.37 -0.49 6.49
CA LEU A 97 12.05 -0.32 7.11
C LEU A 97 12.13 0.16 8.58
N GLY A 98 13.14 -0.31 9.32
CA GLY A 98 13.37 0.11 10.71
C GLY A 98 13.56 1.62 10.83
N THR A 99 14.33 2.24 9.93
CA THR A 99 14.52 3.69 9.93
C THR A 99 13.23 4.44 9.61
N ILE A 100 12.42 3.93 8.67
CA ILE A 100 11.11 4.52 8.33
C ILE A 100 10.21 4.53 9.58
N LEU A 101 10.00 3.36 10.20
CA LEU A 101 9.05 3.21 11.30
C LEU A 101 9.50 3.90 12.60
N ALA A 102 10.82 4.01 12.83
CA ALA A 102 11.36 4.65 14.04
C ALA A 102 11.41 6.18 13.95
N ASN A 103 11.25 6.78 12.76
CA ASN A 103 11.49 8.21 12.54
C ASN A 103 10.30 8.96 11.92
N LEU A 104 9.08 8.50 12.17
CA LEU A 104 7.86 9.21 11.77
C LEU A 104 7.79 10.59 12.43
N ARG A 105 7.20 11.56 11.72
CA ARG A 105 6.91 12.86 12.31
C ARG A 105 5.74 12.77 13.29
N PRO A 106 5.65 13.70 14.25
CA PRO A 106 4.44 13.88 15.03
C PRO A 106 3.22 14.07 14.11
N GLY A 107 2.11 13.40 14.43
CA GLY A 107 0.87 13.46 13.66
C GLY A 107 0.77 12.47 12.49
N VAL A 108 1.80 11.65 12.25
CA VAL A 108 1.79 10.58 11.25
C VAL A 108 1.62 9.22 11.93
N GLU A 109 0.57 8.49 11.59
CA GLU A 109 0.40 7.08 11.95
C GLU A 109 0.93 6.20 10.82
N ALA A 110 1.67 5.12 11.12
CA ALA A 110 2.13 4.19 10.09
C ALA A 110 1.45 2.82 10.19
N ILE A 111 1.12 2.27 9.03
CA ILE A 111 0.61 0.92 8.84
C ILE A 111 1.54 0.18 7.88
N LEU A 112 2.16 -0.89 8.37
CA LEU A 112 2.91 -1.82 7.53
C LEU A 112 1.92 -2.74 6.81
N LEU A 113 2.01 -2.78 5.48
CA LEU A 113 1.16 -3.64 4.66
C LEU A 113 1.58 -5.11 4.78
N ASP A 114 0.62 -6.02 4.58
CA ASP A 114 0.90 -7.45 4.40
C ASP A 114 1.33 -7.70 2.95
N ALA A 115 2.50 -8.33 2.80
CA ALA A 115 3.12 -8.63 1.51
C ALA A 115 2.31 -9.56 0.60
N LYS A 116 1.28 -10.23 1.11
CA LYS A 116 0.48 -11.23 0.38
C LYS A 116 -0.90 -10.75 -0.04
N ARG A 117 -1.30 -9.55 0.38
CA ARG A 117 -2.66 -9.04 0.15
C ARG A 117 -2.62 -7.76 -0.70
N PRO A 118 -3.59 -7.53 -1.59
CA PRO A 118 -3.62 -6.32 -2.42
C PRO A 118 -3.54 -5.04 -1.58
N ALA A 119 -2.66 -4.11 -1.96
CA ALA A 119 -2.39 -2.90 -1.18
C ALA A 119 -3.63 -2.00 -1.06
N ALA A 120 -4.35 -1.76 -2.17
CA ALA A 120 -5.56 -0.93 -2.18
C ALA A 120 -6.59 -1.43 -1.17
N ARG A 121 -6.86 -2.74 -1.15
CA ARG A 121 -7.82 -3.34 -0.23
C ARG A 121 -7.43 -3.15 1.24
N GLN A 122 -6.15 -3.36 1.55
CA GLN A 122 -5.65 -3.16 2.92
C GLN A 122 -5.76 -1.71 3.36
N MET A 123 -5.40 -0.78 2.48
CA MET A 123 -5.49 0.65 2.74
C MET A 123 -6.94 1.09 2.95
N ALA A 124 -7.86 0.68 2.06
CA ALA A 124 -9.28 0.98 2.17
C ALA A 124 -9.88 0.50 3.50
N LEU A 125 -9.59 -0.75 3.90
CA LEU A 125 -10.04 -1.32 5.17
C LEU A 125 -9.47 -0.55 6.38
N ALA A 126 -8.20 -0.18 6.34
CA ALA A 126 -7.55 0.56 7.43
C ALA A 126 -8.07 2.01 7.58
N LEU A 127 -8.65 2.55 6.50
CA LEU A 127 -9.24 3.88 6.44
C LEU A 127 -10.75 3.89 6.75
N GLU A 128 -11.38 2.73 6.97
CA GLU A 128 -12.80 2.68 7.33
C GLU A 128 -13.07 3.48 8.61
N GLY A 129 -14.05 4.38 8.54
CA GLY A 129 -14.41 5.26 9.65
C GLY A 129 -13.43 6.41 9.92
N ARG A 130 -12.40 6.59 9.09
CA ARG A 130 -11.52 7.77 9.10
C ARG A 130 -12.02 8.80 8.10
N ASP A 131 -11.96 10.07 8.49
CA ASP A 131 -12.28 11.20 7.63
C ASP A 131 -11.36 12.39 7.95
N GLY A 132 -11.36 13.37 7.04
CA GLY A 132 -10.66 14.64 7.28
C GLY A 132 -9.13 14.53 7.34
N LEU A 133 -8.53 13.47 6.80
CA LEU A 133 -7.07 13.32 6.75
C LEU A 133 -6.44 14.39 5.86
N ASP A 134 -5.34 14.97 6.32
CA ASP A 134 -4.51 15.91 5.57
C ASP A 134 -3.67 15.19 4.52
N ALA A 135 -3.27 13.93 4.78
CA ALA A 135 -2.54 13.13 3.81
C ALA A 135 -2.69 11.62 4.02
N VAL A 136 -2.67 10.89 2.91
CA VAL A 136 -2.36 9.47 2.87
C VAL A 136 -1.02 9.34 2.15
N HIS A 137 0.00 8.86 2.84
CA HIS A 137 1.31 8.59 2.27
C HIS A 137 1.43 7.11 1.90
N VAL A 138 2.11 6.83 0.80
CA VAL A 138 2.48 5.48 0.38
C VAL A 138 3.98 5.44 0.16
N ILE A 139 4.69 4.61 0.93
CA ILE A 139 6.10 4.28 0.70
C ILE A 139 6.17 2.86 0.12
N ALA A 140 6.64 2.78 -1.12
CA ALA A 140 6.81 1.54 -1.87
C ALA A 140 7.84 1.76 -2.98
N HIS A 141 8.31 0.70 -3.61
CA HIS A 141 9.21 0.86 -4.76
C HIS A 141 8.49 1.47 -5.96
N GLY A 142 9.21 2.20 -6.81
CA GLY A 142 8.64 2.84 -7.98
C GLY A 142 9.40 2.60 -9.28
N ALA A 143 8.70 2.86 -10.38
CA ALA A 143 9.22 2.98 -11.74
C ALA A 143 8.34 3.97 -12.54
N PRO A 144 8.76 4.46 -13.71
CA PRO A 144 7.94 5.36 -14.54
C PRO A 144 6.51 4.86 -14.79
N GLY A 145 5.51 5.46 -14.13
CA GLY A 145 4.10 5.08 -14.24
C GLY A 145 3.64 3.92 -13.37
N HIS A 146 4.45 3.51 -12.38
CA HIS A 146 4.16 2.38 -11.49
C HIS A 146 4.51 2.67 -10.03
N VAL A 147 3.68 2.16 -9.12
CA VAL A 147 4.03 1.91 -7.71
C VAL A 147 4.00 0.39 -7.49
N ASN A 148 5.13 -0.19 -7.10
CA ASN A 148 5.32 -1.62 -6.94
C ASN A 148 5.25 -2.00 -5.47
N PHE A 149 4.27 -2.83 -5.13
CA PHE A 149 4.12 -3.45 -3.82
C PHE A 149 4.62 -4.90 -3.89
N ALA A 150 4.85 -5.51 -2.73
CA ALA A 150 5.10 -6.94 -2.66
C ALA A 150 3.93 -7.76 -3.23
N ALA A 151 2.70 -7.24 -3.11
CA ALA A 151 1.46 -7.85 -3.58
C ALA A 151 0.90 -7.22 -4.87
N GLY A 152 1.75 -6.93 -5.85
CA GLY A 152 1.34 -6.42 -7.17
C GLY A 152 1.76 -4.97 -7.42
N GLU A 153 1.11 -4.29 -8.36
CA GLU A 153 1.45 -2.91 -8.71
C GLU A 153 0.21 -2.06 -8.96
N TRP A 154 0.33 -0.76 -8.68
CA TRP A 154 -0.54 0.25 -9.24
C TRP A 154 0.09 0.82 -10.51
N SER A 155 -0.66 0.76 -11.60
CA SER A 155 -0.33 1.39 -12.87
C SER A 155 -1.61 1.74 -13.63
N ALA A 156 -1.52 2.55 -14.68
CA ALA A 156 -2.69 2.90 -15.47
C ALA A 156 -3.43 1.69 -16.07
N ALA A 157 -2.83 0.49 -16.06
CA ALA A 157 -3.44 -0.76 -16.49
C ALA A 157 -4.15 -1.53 -15.37
N THR A 158 -3.78 -1.33 -14.10
CA THR A 158 -4.29 -2.10 -12.95
C THR A 158 -5.25 -1.33 -12.04
N LEU A 159 -5.27 0.02 -12.13
CA LEU A 159 -6.11 0.85 -11.25
C LEU A 159 -7.62 0.57 -11.36
N ASP A 160 -8.09 0.13 -12.53
CA ASP A 160 -9.51 -0.20 -12.72
C ASP A 160 -9.93 -1.42 -11.88
N ASP A 161 -9.01 -2.35 -11.61
CA ASP A 161 -9.28 -3.55 -10.81
C ASP A 161 -9.51 -3.21 -9.33
N ASP A 162 -8.90 -2.12 -8.84
CA ASP A 162 -8.94 -1.65 -7.45
C ASP A 162 -9.89 -0.44 -7.25
N GLY A 163 -10.71 -0.08 -8.25
CA GLY A 163 -11.41 1.21 -8.28
C GLY A 163 -12.27 1.55 -7.06
N ALA A 164 -12.96 0.56 -6.47
CA ALA A 164 -13.77 0.79 -5.27
C ALA A 164 -12.91 1.05 -4.03
N ASP A 165 -11.80 0.31 -3.87
CA ASP A 165 -10.88 0.50 -2.76
C ASP A 165 -10.12 1.83 -2.90
N LEU A 166 -9.72 2.21 -4.11
CA LEU A 166 -9.10 3.51 -4.41
C LEU A 166 -10.04 4.68 -4.10
N ALA A 167 -11.32 4.57 -4.46
CA ALA A 167 -12.32 5.57 -4.11
C ALA A 167 -12.50 5.70 -2.59
N ALA A 168 -12.50 4.58 -1.85
CA ALA A 168 -12.57 4.59 -0.39
C ALA A 168 -11.35 5.28 0.25
N ILE A 169 -10.14 5.05 -0.28
CA ILE A 169 -8.92 5.76 0.15
C ILE A 169 -9.10 7.28 -0.02
N GLY A 170 -9.63 7.72 -1.15
CA GLY A 170 -9.88 9.14 -1.41
C GLY A 170 -10.96 9.76 -0.51
N GLN A 171 -11.97 8.99 -0.11
CA GLN A 171 -13.05 9.47 0.78
C GLN A 171 -12.57 9.74 2.21
N ALA A 172 -11.49 9.09 2.65
CA ALA A 172 -10.90 9.35 3.97
C ALA A 172 -10.14 10.68 4.03
N LEU A 173 -9.75 11.24 2.88
CA LEU A 173 -9.05 12.53 2.79
C LEU A 173 -10.03 13.70 2.98
N GLY A 174 -9.57 14.73 3.68
CA GLY A 174 -10.29 16.00 3.82
C GLY A 174 -10.29 16.84 2.53
N ALA A 175 -10.97 17.98 2.57
CA ALA A 175 -11.15 18.88 1.41
C ALA A 175 -9.85 19.44 0.80
N GLY A 176 -8.71 19.33 1.50
CA GLY A 176 -7.38 19.65 0.99
C GLY A 176 -6.38 18.51 1.16
N GLY A 177 -6.87 17.29 1.45
CA GLY A 177 -6.02 16.13 1.67
C GLY A 177 -5.45 15.61 0.36
N GLU A 178 -4.23 15.06 0.39
CA GLU A 178 -3.55 14.56 -0.80
C GLU A 178 -3.09 13.09 -0.62
N LEU A 179 -3.05 12.34 -1.73
CA LEU A 179 -2.37 11.05 -1.80
C LEU A 179 -0.92 11.27 -2.27
N LEU A 180 0.03 10.90 -1.41
CA LEU A 180 1.46 11.20 -1.58
C LEU A 180 2.27 9.93 -1.81
N LEU A 181 2.77 9.75 -3.03
CA LEU A 181 3.50 8.56 -3.48
C LEU A 181 5.02 8.76 -3.34
N TRP A 182 5.59 8.21 -2.28
CA TRP A 182 7.04 8.13 -2.06
C TRP A 182 7.58 6.87 -2.75
N SER A 183 7.70 6.95 -4.07
CA SER A 183 8.17 5.85 -4.92
C SER A 183 9.00 6.41 -6.05
N CYS A 184 10.20 5.88 -6.27
CA CYS A 184 11.12 6.41 -7.27
C CYS A 184 10.46 6.46 -8.65
N ASN A 185 10.62 7.57 -9.36
CA ASN A 185 10.20 7.72 -10.74
C ASN A 185 8.71 7.47 -11.03
N ALA A 186 7.82 7.29 -10.05
CA ALA A 186 6.40 6.99 -10.30
C ALA A 186 5.73 8.02 -11.23
N GLY A 187 6.13 9.29 -11.12
CA GLY A 187 5.69 10.40 -11.98
C GLY A 187 6.59 10.72 -13.18
N ALA A 188 7.61 9.91 -13.46
CA ALA A 188 8.56 10.21 -14.52
C ALA A 188 7.96 10.04 -15.93
N GLY A 189 8.17 11.07 -16.76
CA GLY A 189 7.79 11.07 -18.18
C GLY A 189 6.29 10.92 -18.43
N ALA A 190 5.94 10.67 -19.70
CA ALA A 190 4.55 10.58 -20.13
C ALA A 190 3.79 9.40 -19.48
N ALA A 191 4.48 8.30 -19.17
CA ALA A 191 3.90 7.16 -18.45
C ALA A 191 3.52 7.56 -17.02
N GLY A 192 4.42 8.24 -16.30
CA GLY A 192 4.18 8.72 -14.95
C GLY A 192 3.07 9.77 -14.86
N SER A 193 3.04 10.74 -15.77
CA SER A 193 1.94 11.73 -15.80
C SER A 193 0.58 11.05 -16.01
N ASN A 194 0.49 10.13 -16.99
CA ASN A 194 -0.77 9.41 -17.24
C ASN A 194 -1.21 8.54 -16.06
N PHE A 195 -0.26 7.89 -15.38
CA PHE A 195 -0.54 7.11 -14.18
C PHE A 195 -1.08 7.98 -13.04
N ILE A 196 -0.43 9.11 -12.74
CA ILE A 196 -0.83 10.01 -11.67
C ILE A 196 -2.21 10.62 -11.94
N ASP A 197 -2.49 11.01 -13.19
CA ASP A 197 -3.81 11.51 -13.59
C ASP A 197 -4.88 10.43 -13.41
N ALA A 198 -4.61 9.19 -13.85
CA ALA A 198 -5.53 8.07 -13.70
C ALA A 198 -5.80 7.75 -12.22
N LEU A 199 -4.76 7.73 -11.37
CA LEU A 199 -4.91 7.49 -9.94
C LEU A 199 -5.68 8.62 -9.24
N SER A 200 -5.43 9.87 -9.63
CA SER A 200 -6.20 11.02 -9.11
C SER A 200 -7.68 10.92 -9.50
N CYS A 201 -7.98 10.42 -10.70
CA CYS A 201 -9.35 10.14 -11.11
C CYS A 201 -10.00 9.01 -10.30
N ALA A 202 -9.29 7.89 -10.10
CA ALA A 202 -9.81 6.73 -9.38
C ALA A 202 -10.08 7.02 -7.90
N THR A 203 -9.18 7.78 -7.27
CA THR A 203 -9.31 8.19 -5.85
C THR A 203 -10.21 9.42 -5.68
N GLY A 204 -10.36 10.24 -6.71
CA GLY A 204 -11.10 11.50 -6.63
C GLY A 204 -10.39 12.59 -5.81
N THR A 205 -9.09 12.44 -5.56
CA THR A 205 -8.26 13.31 -4.73
C THR A 205 -6.97 13.76 -5.46
N PRO A 206 -6.32 14.87 -5.07
CA PRO A 206 -5.01 15.21 -5.59
C PRO A 206 -3.96 14.13 -5.32
N VAL A 207 -3.09 13.89 -6.30
CA VAL A 207 -1.98 12.93 -6.20
C VAL A 207 -0.67 13.64 -6.47
N ALA A 208 0.35 13.34 -5.68
CA ALA A 208 1.72 13.76 -5.89
C ALA A 208 2.67 12.56 -5.93
N ALA A 209 3.68 12.60 -6.81
CA ALA A 209 4.71 11.57 -6.90
C ALA A 209 6.08 12.15 -7.28
N ALA A 210 7.13 11.36 -7.10
CA ALA A 210 8.48 11.69 -7.56
C ALA A 210 8.68 11.33 -9.03
N ASN A 211 9.43 12.14 -9.76
CA ASN A 211 9.93 11.83 -11.12
C ASN A 211 11.42 11.45 -11.14
N ASP A 212 12.01 11.26 -9.96
CA ASP A 212 13.41 10.86 -9.76
C ASP A 212 13.50 9.92 -8.55
N LEU A 213 14.72 9.61 -8.09
CA LEU A 213 14.99 8.80 -6.93
C LEU A 213 14.46 9.43 -5.62
N VAL A 214 13.74 8.62 -4.84
CA VAL A 214 13.33 8.93 -3.47
C VAL A 214 14.17 8.15 -2.48
N GLY A 215 14.79 8.82 -1.52
CA GLY A 215 15.58 8.18 -0.47
C GLY A 215 16.85 8.95 -0.13
N SER A 216 17.94 8.21 0.08
CA SER A 216 19.22 8.74 0.55
C SER A 216 19.83 9.75 -0.43
N PRO A 217 20.20 10.96 0.03
CA PRO A 217 21.00 11.91 -0.73
C PRO A 217 22.37 11.37 -1.17
N THR A 218 22.97 10.45 -0.39
CA THR A 218 24.27 9.85 -0.75
C THR A 218 24.16 8.90 -1.94
N LEU A 219 22.95 8.41 -2.22
CA LEU A 219 22.62 7.56 -3.36
C LEU A 219 21.92 8.34 -4.49
N GLY A 220 21.94 9.67 -4.42
CA GLY A 220 21.30 10.55 -5.41
C GLY A 220 19.79 10.70 -5.26
N GLY A 221 19.19 10.16 -4.21
CA GLY A 221 17.77 10.32 -3.91
C GLY A 221 17.45 11.60 -3.15
N ASP A 222 16.22 12.08 -3.24
CA ASP A 222 15.69 13.08 -2.34
C ASP A 222 14.22 12.82 -2.00
N TRP A 223 13.76 13.37 -0.88
CA TRP A 223 12.36 13.19 -0.47
C TRP A 223 11.48 14.32 -1.05
N LYS A 224 11.38 14.40 -2.38
CA LYS A 224 10.54 15.39 -3.08
C LYS A 224 9.53 14.76 -4.03
N LEU A 225 8.32 15.32 -4.03
CA LEU A 225 7.26 14.97 -4.97
C LEU A 225 7.08 16.14 -5.96
N ASN A 226 7.75 16.03 -7.10
CA ASN A 226 7.84 17.10 -8.10
C ASN A 226 6.73 17.05 -9.15
N VAL A 227 5.96 15.96 -9.20
CA VAL A 227 4.83 15.79 -10.12
C VAL A 227 3.55 15.75 -9.31
N LYS A 228 2.59 16.59 -9.67
CA LYS A 228 1.34 16.77 -8.93
C LYS A 228 0.18 17.01 -9.87
N THR A 229 -1.02 16.55 -9.50
CA THR A 229 -2.26 16.90 -10.22
C THR A 229 -2.82 18.27 -9.84
N THR A 230 -2.31 18.89 -8.77
CA THR A 230 -2.72 20.23 -8.33
C THR A 230 -1.54 21.11 -7.92
N LYS A 231 -1.81 22.41 -7.70
CA LYS A 231 -0.82 23.41 -7.25
C LYS A 231 -0.73 23.56 -5.73
N HIS A 232 -1.22 22.61 -4.94
CA HIS A 232 -1.15 22.68 -3.48
C HIS A 232 0.30 22.69 -2.97
N ALA A 233 0.47 23.18 -1.74
CA ALA A 233 1.76 23.41 -1.09
C ALA A 233 2.67 22.16 -1.14
N ALA A 234 3.98 22.36 -1.04
CA ALA A 234 4.96 21.27 -1.17
C ALA A 234 4.63 20.11 -0.22
N ALA A 235 4.52 18.91 -0.78
CA ALA A 235 4.23 17.70 -0.01
C ALA A 235 5.39 17.47 0.97
N ARG A 236 5.08 17.30 2.25
CA ARG A 236 6.11 17.08 3.26
C ARG A 236 6.30 15.57 3.47
N PRO A 237 7.53 15.05 3.57
CA PRO A 237 7.77 13.64 3.85
C PRO A 237 7.21 13.21 5.20
N PRO A 238 6.75 11.96 5.35
CA PRO A 238 6.19 11.43 6.60
C PRO A 238 7.24 11.24 7.69
N LEU A 239 8.53 11.30 7.33
CA LEU A 239 9.68 11.14 8.23
C LEU A 239 10.19 12.48 8.76
N THR A 240 10.76 12.44 9.97
CA THR A 240 11.52 13.57 10.52
C THR A 240 12.72 13.89 9.65
N ARG A 241 13.30 15.08 9.81
CA ARG A 241 14.55 15.45 9.13
C ARG A 241 15.69 14.47 9.45
N GLY A 242 15.76 13.99 10.70
CA GLY A 242 16.71 12.95 11.11
C GLY A 242 16.47 11.66 10.34
N GLY A 243 15.22 11.17 10.31
CA GLY A 243 14.84 9.97 9.56
C GLY A 243 15.18 10.03 8.07
N ILE A 244 14.88 11.16 7.43
CA ILE A 244 15.26 11.41 6.02
C ILE A 244 16.77 11.28 5.80
N MET A 245 17.57 11.82 6.72
CA MET A 245 19.03 11.78 6.62
C MET A 245 19.63 10.43 7.02
N SER A 246 18.92 9.65 7.82
CA SER A 246 19.34 8.31 8.27
C SER A 246 18.93 7.20 7.30
N TYR A 247 17.89 7.41 6.48
CA TYR A 247 17.44 6.40 5.54
C TYR A 247 18.53 6.08 4.53
N ALA A 248 19.00 4.83 4.54
CA ALA A 248 20.24 4.44 3.86
C ALA A 248 20.06 3.97 2.41
N ALA A 249 18.83 3.90 1.91
CA ALA A 249 18.49 3.29 0.62
C ALA A 249 17.79 4.26 -0.35
N VAL A 250 17.39 3.77 -1.53
CA VAL A 250 16.48 4.46 -2.46
C VAL A 250 15.32 3.54 -2.81
N LEU A 251 14.13 4.12 -3.03
CA LEU A 251 12.88 3.40 -3.28
C LEU A 251 12.73 2.99 -4.76
N ALA A 252 13.83 2.72 -5.45
CA ALA A 252 13.83 2.32 -6.86
C ALA A 252 13.59 0.82 -6.94
N ALA A 253 12.75 0.35 -7.85
CA ALA A 253 12.81 -1.06 -8.24
C ALA A 253 13.91 -1.24 -9.29
N ILE A 254 14.67 -2.33 -9.21
CA ILE A 254 15.61 -2.76 -10.24
C ILE A 254 15.08 -4.02 -10.92
N GLU A 255 15.32 -4.13 -12.22
CA GLU A 255 15.02 -5.33 -12.98
C GLU A 255 16.24 -6.25 -12.97
N ILE A 256 16.17 -7.35 -12.22
CA ILE A 256 17.19 -8.39 -12.23
C ILE A 256 16.87 -9.41 -13.31
N THR A 257 17.90 -10.05 -13.87
CA THR A 257 17.71 -11.20 -14.76
C THR A 257 18.02 -12.48 -14.01
N VAL A 258 17.03 -13.36 -13.87
CA VAL A 258 17.21 -14.71 -13.33
C VAL A 258 17.32 -15.68 -14.50
N SER A 259 18.36 -16.51 -14.48
CA SER A 259 18.59 -17.52 -15.52
C SER A 259 19.16 -18.81 -14.94
N GLY A 260 18.94 -19.92 -15.65
CA GLY A 260 19.40 -21.22 -15.23
C GLY A 260 18.73 -22.35 -16.00
N LEU A 261 18.88 -23.57 -15.48
CA LEU A 261 18.16 -24.74 -15.95
C LEU A 261 16.99 -25.04 -15.01
N VAL A 262 15.82 -25.34 -15.55
CA VAL A 262 14.68 -25.79 -14.74
C VAL A 262 15.06 -27.09 -14.01
N PRO A 263 15.02 -27.12 -12.66
CA PRO A 263 15.35 -28.31 -11.87
C PRO A 263 14.49 -29.52 -12.23
N SER A 264 15.09 -30.72 -12.16
CA SER A 264 14.38 -31.99 -12.37
C SER A 264 13.78 -32.52 -11.06
N GLY A 265 12.69 -33.29 -11.14
CA GLY A 265 12.08 -33.96 -9.98
C GLY A 265 10.92 -33.23 -9.29
N LEU A 266 10.39 -32.16 -9.89
CA LEU A 266 9.22 -31.45 -9.38
C LEU A 266 7.91 -32.08 -9.89
N ALA A 267 6.82 -31.90 -9.14
CA ALA A 267 5.50 -32.43 -9.50
C ALA A 267 5.01 -31.91 -10.87
N ALA A 268 4.09 -32.64 -11.51
CA ALA A 268 3.49 -32.20 -12.77
C ALA A 268 2.80 -30.83 -12.58
N GLY A 269 3.25 -29.80 -13.31
CA GLY A 269 2.69 -28.44 -13.22
C GLY A 269 3.75 -27.33 -13.30
N SER A 270 3.44 -26.17 -12.73
CA SER A 270 4.37 -25.05 -12.56
C SER A 270 4.86 -25.00 -11.11
N THR A 271 6.12 -24.66 -10.91
CA THR A 271 6.70 -24.43 -9.56
C THR A 271 7.00 -22.95 -9.39
N THR A 272 6.55 -22.40 -8.25
CA THR A 272 6.88 -21.02 -7.86
C THR A 272 8.17 -21.01 -7.06
N TYR A 273 9.14 -20.23 -7.55
CA TYR A 273 10.38 -19.92 -6.85
C TYR A 273 10.30 -18.50 -6.31
N PHE A 274 10.90 -18.27 -5.15
CA PHE A 274 10.96 -16.99 -4.48
C PHE A 274 12.34 -16.40 -4.64
N VAL A 275 12.40 -15.12 -5.01
CA VAL A 275 13.62 -14.31 -4.95
C VAL A 275 13.74 -13.78 -3.53
N VAL A 276 14.82 -14.13 -2.86
CA VAL A 276 15.11 -13.76 -1.48
C VAL A 276 16.29 -12.82 -1.45
N ASP A 277 16.12 -11.71 -0.75
CA ASP A 277 17.22 -10.86 -0.36
C ASP A 277 17.83 -11.42 0.93
N ARG A 278 19.02 -12.00 0.81
CA ARG A 278 19.73 -12.57 1.97
C ARG A 278 20.28 -11.52 2.92
N ASP A 279 20.53 -10.31 2.42
CA ASP A 279 21.10 -9.24 3.22
C ASP A 279 20.04 -8.72 4.21
N HIS A 280 18.78 -8.69 3.76
CA HIS A 280 17.64 -8.18 4.54
C HIS A 280 16.67 -9.26 5.07
N GLY A 281 16.87 -10.52 4.69
CA GLY A 281 16.05 -11.65 5.15
C GLY A 281 14.60 -11.61 4.64
N SER A 282 14.36 -11.00 3.48
CA SER A 282 13.02 -10.77 2.93
C SER A 282 12.81 -11.45 1.58
N ILE A 283 11.57 -11.79 1.26
CA ILE A 283 11.18 -12.23 -0.08
C ILE A 283 10.88 -10.98 -0.90
N VAL A 284 11.62 -10.80 -1.99
CA VAL A 284 11.61 -9.58 -2.81
C VAL A 284 11.02 -9.78 -4.21
N GLY A 285 10.67 -11.01 -4.55
CA GLY A 285 10.04 -11.35 -5.82
C GLY A 285 9.69 -12.82 -5.90
N ASN A 286 9.05 -13.22 -6.98
CA ASN A 286 8.83 -14.62 -7.30
C ASN A 286 8.85 -14.85 -8.82
N ILE A 287 9.15 -16.08 -9.23
CA ILE A 287 9.06 -16.56 -10.60
C ILE A 287 8.28 -17.87 -10.63
N SER A 288 7.35 -18.01 -11.56
CA SER A 288 6.65 -19.27 -11.78
C SER A 288 7.19 -19.92 -13.05
N LEU A 289 7.86 -21.05 -12.89
CA LEU A 289 8.45 -21.80 -14.00
C LEU A 289 7.60 -23.04 -14.29
N PRO A 290 7.20 -23.28 -15.56
CA PRO A 290 6.62 -24.55 -15.94
C PRO A 290 7.65 -25.66 -15.78
N ASN A 291 7.22 -26.85 -15.33
CA ASN A 291 8.08 -28.00 -15.19
C ASN A 291 8.49 -28.55 -16.56
N MET A 292 9.55 -27.95 -17.11
CA MET A 292 10.25 -28.39 -18.31
C MET A 292 11.69 -28.73 -17.95
N ALA A 293 11.86 -29.84 -17.22
CA ALA A 293 13.16 -30.27 -16.69
C ALA A 293 14.31 -30.10 -17.69
N ASN A 294 15.41 -29.52 -17.21
CA ASN A 294 16.64 -29.23 -17.96
C ASN A 294 16.45 -28.28 -19.16
N ARG A 295 15.37 -27.49 -19.23
CA ARG A 295 15.29 -26.37 -20.17
C ARG A 295 15.91 -25.13 -19.58
N ALA A 296 16.69 -24.43 -20.41
CA ALA A 296 17.20 -23.12 -20.07
C ALA A 296 16.07 -22.10 -20.03
N PHE A 297 16.11 -21.19 -19.07
CA PHE A 297 15.21 -20.05 -19.01
C PHE A 297 15.99 -18.76 -18.71
N ARG A 298 15.37 -17.64 -19.07
CA ARG A 298 15.82 -16.30 -18.72
C ARG A 298 14.57 -15.45 -18.49
N ILE A 299 14.41 -14.94 -17.28
CA ILE A 299 13.25 -14.14 -16.87
C ILE A 299 13.74 -12.88 -16.16
N THR A 300 13.12 -11.75 -16.47
CA THR A 300 13.34 -10.49 -15.76
C THR A 300 12.37 -10.40 -14.60
N VAL A 301 12.88 -10.05 -13.42
CA VAL A 301 12.09 -9.88 -12.19
C VAL A 301 12.37 -8.50 -11.65
N LYS A 302 11.32 -7.77 -11.23
CA LYS A 302 11.49 -6.51 -10.51
C LYS A 302 11.71 -6.82 -9.03
N VAL A 303 12.77 -6.24 -8.45
CA VAL A 303 13.08 -6.35 -7.02
C VAL A 303 13.45 -4.96 -6.45
N PRO A 304 13.41 -4.76 -5.13
CA PRO A 304 13.96 -3.59 -4.46
C PRO A 304 15.38 -3.25 -4.91
N GLY A 305 15.62 -1.97 -5.18
CA GLY A 305 16.94 -1.43 -5.47
C GLY A 305 17.80 -1.40 -4.21
N GLY A 306 19.04 -1.88 -4.33
CA GLY A 306 19.97 -2.01 -3.21
C GLY A 306 20.14 -3.45 -2.70
N SER A 307 19.31 -4.39 -3.14
CA SER A 307 19.51 -5.82 -2.89
C SER A 307 20.69 -6.34 -3.71
N THR A 308 21.75 -6.80 -3.05
CA THR A 308 22.96 -7.33 -3.71
C THR A 308 23.17 -8.81 -3.44
N GLY A 309 22.74 -9.31 -2.29
CA GLY A 309 22.73 -10.73 -1.92
C GLY A 309 21.47 -11.48 -2.33
N LEU A 310 21.07 -11.40 -3.61
CA LEU A 310 19.86 -12.06 -4.10
C LEU A 310 20.10 -13.55 -4.37
N ASP A 311 19.19 -14.41 -3.91
CA ASP A 311 19.14 -15.83 -4.24
C ASP A 311 17.71 -16.23 -4.64
N VAL A 312 17.57 -17.30 -5.41
CA VAL A 312 16.28 -17.80 -5.87
C VAL A 312 16.11 -19.25 -5.48
N GLY A 313 14.98 -19.58 -4.86
CA GLY A 313 14.77 -20.90 -4.29
C GLY A 313 13.33 -21.20 -3.91
N VAL A 314 13.14 -22.30 -3.19
CA VAL A 314 11.83 -22.75 -2.70
C VAL A 314 11.84 -22.86 -1.17
N PHE A 315 10.68 -22.75 -0.55
CA PHE A 315 10.50 -23.01 0.87
C PHE A 315 9.84 -24.38 1.06
N ASP A 316 10.32 -25.16 2.03
CA ASP A 316 9.63 -26.39 2.45
C ASP A 316 8.44 -26.09 3.38
N GLU A 317 7.68 -27.13 3.78
CA GLU A 317 6.53 -26.99 4.69
C GLU A 317 6.91 -26.43 6.07
N ALA A 318 8.18 -26.56 6.47
CA ALA A 318 8.71 -25.99 7.71
C ALA A 318 9.19 -24.55 7.55
N GLY A 319 9.07 -23.96 6.35
CA GLY A 319 9.51 -22.60 6.04
C GLY A 319 11.02 -22.45 5.84
N LYS A 320 11.76 -23.55 5.63
CA LYS A 320 13.19 -23.50 5.35
C LYS A 320 13.44 -23.24 3.87
N PHE A 321 14.25 -22.22 3.59
CA PHE A 321 14.66 -21.87 2.23
C PHE A 321 15.72 -22.85 1.68
N THR A 322 15.52 -23.31 0.44
CA THR A 322 16.48 -24.10 -0.34
C THR A 322 16.75 -23.39 -1.67
N SER A 323 18.01 -23.00 -1.91
CA SER A 323 18.42 -22.37 -3.17
C SER A 323 18.25 -23.32 -4.35
N ALA A 324 17.75 -22.79 -5.47
CA ALA A 324 17.64 -23.50 -6.74
C ALA A 324 18.94 -23.45 -7.57
N GLY A 325 19.94 -22.67 -7.13
CA GLY A 325 21.21 -22.51 -7.84
C GLY A 325 21.10 -21.72 -9.15
N PHE A 326 20.08 -20.87 -9.29
CA PHE A 326 19.94 -20.00 -10.46
C PHE A 326 20.95 -18.86 -10.42
N THR A 327 21.35 -18.41 -11.60
CA THR A 327 22.15 -17.19 -11.75
C THR A 327 21.24 -15.97 -11.66
N VAL A 328 21.55 -15.06 -10.74
CA VAL A 328 20.90 -13.76 -10.62
C VAL A 328 21.86 -12.68 -11.10
N ASP A 329 21.50 -12.02 -12.19
CA ASP A 329 22.24 -10.90 -12.75
C ASP A 329 21.56 -9.60 -12.33
N VAL A 330 22.26 -8.82 -11.50
CA VAL A 330 21.79 -7.53 -10.99
C VAL A 330 22.37 -6.44 -11.88
N PRO A 331 21.56 -5.60 -12.52
CA PRO A 331 22.07 -4.53 -13.36
C PRO A 331 22.95 -3.59 -12.53
N ALA A 332 24.10 -3.20 -13.09
CA ALA A 332 24.94 -2.20 -12.46
C ALA A 332 24.13 -0.91 -12.21
N PRO A 333 24.35 -0.21 -11.08
CA PRO A 333 23.73 1.09 -10.86
C PRO A 333 23.99 1.99 -12.09
N PRO A 334 23.01 2.81 -12.50
CA PRO A 334 23.27 3.77 -13.57
C PRO A 334 24.45 4.65 -13.13
N SER A 335 25.59 4.49 -13.80
CA SER A 335 26.73 5.39 -13.65
C SER A 335 26.28 6.73 -14.23
N GLY A 336 25.74 7.60 -13.39
CA GLY A 336 25.34 8.94 -13.78
C GLY A 336 26.51 9.63 -14.48
N ALA A 337 26.26 10.10 -15.70
CA ALA A 337 27.14 11.02 -16.37
C ALA A 337 27.29 12.25 -15.46
N VAL A 338 28.45 12.37 -14.80
CA VAL A 338 28.86 13.63 -14.19
C VAL A 338 29.12 14.58 -15.36
N GLY A 339 28.09 15.30 -15.78
CA GLY A 339 28.27 16.45 -16.66
C GLY A 339 29.27 17.39 -15.98
N GLN A 340 30.37 17.71 -16.65
CA GLN A 340 31.29 18.74 -16.17
C GLN A 340 30.49 19.99 -15.84
N ARG A 341 30.65 20.49 -14.60
CA ARG A 341 30.20 21.82 -14.24
C ARG A 341 30.97 22.81 -15.12
N GLY A 342 30.30 23.35 -16.13
CA GLY A 342 30.67 24.57 -16.85
C GLY A 342 29.82 25.73 -16.35
#